data_AF-A0A7S4NR26-F1
#
_entry.id   AF-A0A7S4NR26-F1
#
_cell.length_a   1.000
_cell.length_b   1.000
_cell.length_c   1.000
_cell.angle_alpha   90.00
_cell.angle_beta   90.00
_cell.angle_gamma   90.00
#
_symmetry.space_group_name_H-M   'P 1'
#
loop_
_entity.id
_entity.type
_entity.pdbx_description
1 polymer ?
#
loop_
_entity_poly.entity_id
_entity_poly.type
_entity_poly.pdbx_seq_one_letter_code
_entity_poly.pdbx_strand_id
1 'polypeptide(L)'
;MTDTPDGFFGVYRSVFSQLRTAEPGKSDLADFGGPNMADDDVLDFYETWLEFSTKQTFAWCDEYPEHQAANRYERRAMAAENSKIRLEKKKSFNITVRLLVKHVRTLDPRVSSALLRKKNAREEKLRATAAKREEKRRIAYANMQANLEAASESPSEEESMDHYADLLWEQRSKSQNIRESNATVNKPMEVIDALSDLKIEAVDTEAGPECVPCGKTFKTEKELAAHTKTSKHRQMVKSMGGSR
;
A
#
# COMPACT_ATOMS: atom_id res chain seq x y z
N MET A 1 -19.36 17.41 -24.58
CA MET A 1 -18.19 18.16 -25.07
C MET A 1 -17.71 17.50 -26.35
N THR A 2 -17.38 18.27 -27.40
CA THR A 2 -17.13 17.76 -28.76
C THR A 2 -15.65 17.86 -29.14
N ASP A 3 -15.20 16.93 -29.99
CA ASP A 3 -13.87 16.92 -30.62
C ASP A 3 -13.93 17.54 -32.03
N THR A 4 -14.56 18.71 -32.11
CA THR A 4 -14.58 19.55 -33.32
C THR A 4 -13.53 20.66 -33.17
N PRO A 5 -13.08 21.32 -34.25
CA PRO A 5 -12.14 22.44 -34.17
C PRO A 5 -12.60 23.54 -33.20
N ASP A 6 -13.90 23.88 -33.26
CA ASP A 6 -14.54 24.85 -32.35
C ASP A 6 -15.07 24.21 -31.06
N GLY A 7 -14.88 22.90 -30.90
CA GLY A 7 -15.26 22.16 -29.71
C GLY A 7 -14.22 22.31 -28.60
N PHE A 8 -14.59 21.90 -27.39
CA PHE A 8 -13.73 21.96 -26.20
C PHE A 8 -12.32 21.40 -26.48
N PHE A 9 -12.24 20.20 -27.08
CA PHE A 9 -10.95 19.57 -27.32
C PHE A 9 -10.14 20.26 -28.41
N GLY A 10 -10.78 20.74 -29.48
CA GLY A 10 -10.09 21.46 -30.57
C GLY A 10 -9.50 22.79 -30.08
N VAL A 11 -10.31 23.59 -29.38
CA VAL A 11 -9.90 24.89 -28.85
C VAL A 11 -8.73 24.75 -27.87
N TYR A 12 -8.86 23.90 -26.85
CA TYR A 12 -7.81 23.78 -25.84
C TYR A 12 -6.57 23.05 -26.36
N ARG A 13 -6.71 22.09 -27.28
CA ARG A 13 -5.55 21.50 -27.97
C ARG A 13 -4.77 22.56 -28.74
N SER A 14 -5.45 23.45 -29.47
CA SER A 14 -4.81 24.56 -30.17
C SER A 14 -4.08 25.49 -29.20
N VAL A 15 -4.74 25.91 -28.10
CA VAL A 15 -4.14 26.78 -27.09
C VAL A 15 -2.89 26.17 -26.46
N PHE A 16 -2.96 24.92 -25.99
CA PHE A 16 -1.81 24.25 -25.37
C PHE A 16 -0.70 23.97 -26.38
N SER A 17 -1.04 23.68 -27.64
CA SER A 17 -0.06 23.54 -28.72
C SER A 17 0.68 24.84 -29.01
N GLN A 18 -0.03 25.97 -29.03
CA GLN A 18 0.57 27.30 -29.19
C GLN A 18 1.49 27.65 -28.02
N LEU A 19 1.04 27.43 -26.78
CA LEU A 19 1.87 27.64 -25.59
C LEU A 19 3.14 26.77 -25.65
N ARG A 20 3.02 25.50 -26.05
CA ARG A 20 4.16 24.60 -26.17
C ARG A 20 5.15 25.03 -27.25
N THR A 21 4.65 25.51 -28.39
CA THR A 21 5.47 25.97 -29.53
C THR A 21 6.15 27.31 -29.24
N ALA A 22 5.52 28.16 -28.44
CA ALA A 22 6.08 29.45 -28.04
C ALA A 22 7.23 29.33 -27.04
N GLU A 23 7.43 28.17 -26.42
CA GLU A 23 8.54 27.93 -25.50
C GLU A 23 9.87 27.71 -26.25
N PRO A 24 10.95 28.41 -25.89
CA PRO A 24 12.23 28.23 -26.56
C PRO A 24 12.85 26.86 -26.22
N GLY A 25 13.42 26.20 -27.24
CA GLY A 25 14.10 24.92 -27.12
C GLY A 25 13.14 23.71 -27.18
N LYS A 26 13.64 22.53 -26.79
CA LYS A 26 12.80 21.33 -26.69
C LYS A 26 11.84 21.49 -25.51
N SER A 27 10.56 21.30 -25.78
CA SER A 27 9.52 21.29 -24.75
C SER A 27 9.25 19.86 -24.30
N ASP A 28 9.30 19.64 -22.99
CA ASP A 28 8.95 18.36 -22.36
C ASP A 28 7.48 18.36 -21.90
N LEU A 29 6.69 19.35 -22.33
CA LEU A 29 5.29 19.49 -21.95
C LEU A 29 4.41 18.49 -22.71
N ALA A 30 3.59 17.77 -21.96
CA ALA A 30 2.63 16.81 -22.48
C ALA A 30 1.62 17.46 -23.43
N ASP A 31 1.12 16.70 -24.40
CA ASP A 31 0.07 17.15 -25.30
C ASP A 31 -1.32 17.01 -24.66
N PHE A 32 -2.27 17.89 -25.02
CA PHE A 32 -3.63 17.87 -24.48
C PHE A 32 -4.44 16.64 -24.92
N GLY A 33 -4.09 16.08 -26.08
CA GLY A 33 -4.66 14.86 -26.61
C GLY A 33 -6.11 14.98 -27.07
N GLY A 34 -6.76 13.82 -27.13
CA GLY A 34 -8.13 13.63 -27.60
C GLY A 34 -9.07 13.07 -26.54
N PRO A 35 -10.35 12.87 -26.89
CA PRO A 35 -11.38 12.42 -25.95
C PRO A 35 -11.11 11.02 -25.35
N ASN A 36 -10.34 10.18 -26.05
CA ASN A 36 -10.07 8.77 -25.68
C ASN A 36 -8.68 8.56 -25.07
N MET A 37 -8.02 9.60 -24.58
CA MET A 37 -6.73 9.51 -23.89
C MET A 37 -6.86 8.66 -22.60
N ALA A 38 -5.82 7.91 -22.24
CA ALA A 38 -5.84 7.07 -21.05
C ALA A 38 -5.94 7.93 -19.77
N ASP A 39 -6.53 7.36 -18.71
CA ASP A 39 -6.79 8.11 -17.48
C ASP A 39 -5.52 8.66 -16.84
N ASP A 40 -4.45 7.85 -16.78
CA ASP A 40 -3.18 8.30 -16.20
C ASP A 40 -2.52 9.37 -17.08
N ASP A 41 -2.53 9.24 -18.42
CA ASP A 41 -2.02 10.27 -19.34
C ASP A 41 -2.76 11.62 -19.18
N VAL A 42 -4.08 11.59 -18.99
CA VAL A 42 -4.88 12.80 -18.73
C VAL A 42 -4.45 13.45 -17.42
N LEU A 43 -4.24 12.66 -16.36
CA LEU A 43 -3.84 13.18 -15.05
C LEU A 43 -2.42 13.74 -15.09
N ASP A 44 -1.49 13.04 -15.73
CA ASP A 44 -0.09 13.43 -15.91
C ASP A 44 0.03 14.71 -16.75
N PHE A 45 -0.82 14.88 -17.77
CA PHE A 45 -0.95 16.13 -18.50
C PHE A 45 -1.23 17.30 -17.53
N TYR A 46 -2.25 17.18 -16.67
CA TYR A 46 -2.58 18.27 -15.76
C TYR A 46 -1.52 18.47 -14.67
N GLU A 47 -0.83 17.42 -14.22
CA GLU A 47 0.28 17.53 -13.28
C GLU A 47 1.44 18.35 -13.87
N THR A 48 1.91 17.97 -15.06
CA THR A 48 2.99 18.68 -15.77
C THR A 48 2.64 20.14 -16.06
N TRP A 49 1.40 20.41 -16.50
CA TRP A 49 0.96 21.77 -16.84
C TRP A 49 0.63 22.65 -15.62
N LEU A 50 0.30 22.07 -14.46
CA LEU A 50 0.13 22.85 -13.22
C LEU A 50 1.47 23.37 -12.69
N GLU A 51 2.57 22.68 -13.01
CA GLU A 51 3.93 23.06 -12.67
C GLU A 51 4.59 23.96 -13.74
N PHE A 52 3.87 24.26 -14.82
CA PHE A 52 4.37 25.03 -15.97
C PHE A 52 5.17 26.25 -15.55
N SER A 53 6.36 26.41 -16.13
CA SER A 53 7.22 27.58 -15.97
C SER A 53 7.87 27.89 -17.30
N THR A 54 7.61 29.08 -17.81
CA THR A 54 8.16 29.51 -19.10
C THR A 54 9.67 29.66 -19.08
N LYS A 55 10.30 29.22 -20.16
CA LYS A 55 11.72 29.40 -20.51
C LYS A 55 11.95 30.72 -21.26
N GLN A 56 10.89 31.46 -21.60
CA GLN A 56 11.02 32.77 -22.24
C GLN A 56 11.77 33.78 -21.36
N THR A 57 12.52 34.67 -22.02
CA THR A 57 13.37 35.69 -21.39
C THR A 57 12.63 36.97 -21.03
N PHE A 58 11.54 37.29 -21.74
CA PHE A 58 10.80 38.55 -21.63
C PHE A 58 11.63 39.80 -21.95
N ALA A 59 12.77 39.66 -22.66
CA ALA A 59 13.65 40.80 -23.00
C ALA A 59 12.98 41.89 -23.84
N TRP A 60 11.93 41.56 -24.60
CA TRP A 60 11.14 42.55 -25.36
C TRP A 60 10.25 43.43 -24.46
N CYS A 61 10.12 43.12 -23.17
CA CYS A 61 9.41 43.96 -22.21
C CYS A 61 10.30 45.03 -21.56
N ASP A 62 11.58 45.12 -21.96
CA ASP A 62 12.50 46.12 -21.42
C ASP A 62 12.03 47.53 -21.81
N GLU A 63 11.81 48.39 -20.81
CA GLU A 63 11.35 49.77 -21.01
C GLU A 63 12.51 50.78 -21.01
N TYR A 64 13.63 50.44 -20.37
CA TYR A 64 14.79 51.32 -20.20
C TYR A 64 15.95 50.89 -21.10
N PRO A 65 16.27 51.61 -22.20
CA PRO A 65 17.33 51.20 -23.11
C PRO A 65 18.71 51.42 -22.49
N GLU A 66 19.38 50.33 -22.09
CA GLU A 66 20.69 50.38 -21.38
C GLU A 66 21.80 51.12 -22.17
N HIS A 67 21.69 51.18 -23.50
CA HIS A 67 22.66 51.86 -24.37
C HIS A 67 22.56 53.39 -24.30
N GLN A 68 21.45 53.95 -23.80
CA GLN A 68 21.25 55.40 -23.66
C GLN A 68 21.74 55.95 -22.32
N ALA A 69 22.18 55.09 -21.41
CA ALA A 69 22.68 55.51 -20.10
C ALA A 69 23.93 56.38 -20.22
N ALA A 70 23.94 57.52 -19.52
CA ALA A 70 25.03 58.48 -19.54
C ALA A 70 26.28 57.99 -18.79
N ASN A 71 26.10 57.08 -17.82
CA ASN A 71 27.20 56.49 -17.08
C ASN A 71 26.93 55.06 -16.61
N ARG A 72 27.95 54.44 -16.02
CA ARG A 72 27.89 53.05 -15.54
C ARG A 72 26.86 52.81 -14.42
N TYR A 73 26.66 53.79 -13.53
CA TYR A 73 25.69 53.67 -12.44
C TYR A 73 24.27 53.69 -12.98
N GLU A 74 23.98 54.60 -13.90
CA GLU A 74 22.70 54.70 -14.57
C GLU A 74 22.40 53.44 -15.41
N ARG A 75 23.37 52.92 -16.16
CA ARG A 75 23.20 51.67 -16.93
C ARG A 75 22.80 50.50 -16.01
N ARG A 76 23.44 50.40 -14.84
CA ARG A 76 23.11 49.38 -13.85
C ARG A 76 21.72 49.56 -13.25
N ALA A 77 21.30 50.79 -13.00
CA ALA A 77 19.96 51.09 -12.51
C ALA A 77 18.89 50.71 -13.56
N MET A 78 19.10 51.08 -14.83
CA MET A 78 18.24 50.70 -15.95
C MET A 78 18.15 49.18 -16.10
N ALA A 79 19.29 48.47 -16.10
CA ALA A 79 19.34 47.01 -16.19
C ALA A 79 18.62 46.32 -15.02
N ALA A 80 18.76 46.86 -13.80
CA ALA A 80 18.07 46.36 -12.62
C ALA A 80 16.56 46.54 -12.73
N GLU A 81 16.09 47.67 -13.25
CA GLU A 81 14.66 47.93 -13.44
C GLU A 81 14.07 47.04 -14.53
N ASN A 82 14.74 46.90 -15.69
CA ASN A 82 14.34 45.95 -16.72
C ASN A 82 14.28 44.52 -16.17
N SER A 83 15.24 44.11 -15.34
CA SER A 83 15.21 42.79 -14.70
C SER A 83 13.97 42.58 -13.84
N LYS A 84 13.51 43.60 -13.09
CA LYS A 84 12.26 43.53 -12.32
C LYS A 84 11.04 43.43 -13.23
N ILE A 85 10.96 44.25 -14.28
CA ILE A 85 9.87 44.22 -15.26
C ILE A 85 9.77 42.83 -15.88
N ARG A 86 10.89 42.26 -16.33
CA ARG A 86 10.93 40.89 -16.88
C ARG A 86 10.45 39.86 -15.87
N LEU A 87 10.91 39.94 -14.62
CA LEU A 87 10.50 39.00 -13.57
C LEU A 87 8.99 39.08 -13.29
N GLU A 88 8.43 40.28 -13.27
CA GLU A 88 6.99 40.49 -13.04
C GLU A 88 6.14 40.00 -14.23
N LYS A 89 6.54 40.31 -15.46
CA LYS A 89 5.87 39.79 -16.68
C LYS A 89 5.95 38.27 -16.75
N LYS A 90 7.10 37.70 -16.43
CA LYS A 90 7.28 36.24 -16.35
C LYS A 90 6.40 35.61 -15.27
N LYS A 91 6.34 36.22 -14.08
CA LYS A 91 5.50 35.75 -12.96
C LYS A 91 4.02 35.80 -13.34
N SER A 92 3.54 36.93 -13.87
CA SER A 92 2.14 37.09 -14.29
C SER A 92 1.77 36.12 -15.41
N PHE A 93 2.62 35.93 -16.41
CA PHE A 93 2.41 34.93 -17.46
C PHE A 93 2.26 33.51 -16.90
N ASN A 94 3.20 33.07 -16.07
CA ASN A 94 3.15 31.74 -15.44
C ASN A 94 1.89 31.55 -14.60
N ILE A 95 1.48 32.57 -13.83
CA ILE A 95 0.24 32.53 -13.04
C ILE A 95 -0.96 32.37 -13.98
N THR A 96 -1.05 33.18 -15.03
CA THR A 96 -2.16 33.13 -16.01
C THR A 96 -2.26 31.76 -16.67
N VAL A 97 -1.15 31.17 -17.12
CA VAL A 97 -1.15 29.83 -17.71
C VAL A 97 -1.60 28.78 -16.69
N ARG A 98 -1.09 28.80 -15.46
CA ARG A 98 -1.51 27.85 -14.41
C ARG A 98 -2.98 28.04 -14.01
N LEU A 99 -3.51 29.26 -14.03
CA LEU A 99 -4.93 29.53 -13.80
C LEU A 99 -5.80 28.99 -14.94
N LEU A 100 -5.37 29.17 -16.20
CA LEU A 100 -6.01 28.55 -17.36
C LEU A 100 -6.05 27.03 -17.19
N VAL A 101 -4.92 26.39 -16.88
CA VAL A 101 -4.83 24.93 -16.67
C VAL A 101 -5.80 24.48 -15.58
N LYS A 102 -5.85 25.17 -14.43
CA LYS A 102 -6.80 24.87 -13.35
C LYS A 102 -8.24 24.97 -13.83
N HIS A 103 -8.58 26.02 -14.58
CA HIS A 103 -9.92 26.20 -15.12
C HIS A 103 -10.29 25.08 -16.09
N VAL A 104 -9.42 24.76 -17.06
CA VAL A 104 -9.67 23.67 -18.01
C VAL A 104 -9.81 22.33 -17.29
N ARG A 105 -8.98 22.06 -16.27
CA ARG A 105 -9.08 20.86 -15.45
C ARG A 105 -10.45 20.70 -14.78
N THR A 106 -11.05 21.81 -14.34
CA THR A 106 -12.41 21.77 -13.74
C THR A 106 -13.52 21.52 -14.75
N LEU A 107 -13.28 21.87 -16.01
CA LEU A 107 -14.26 21.70 -17.11
C LEU A 107 -14.12 20.34 -17.81
N ASP A 108 -12.93 19.75 -17.79
CA ASP A 108 -12.61 18.53 -18.54
C ASP A 108 -13.31 17.28 -17.96
N PRO A 109 -14.25 16.67 -18.68
CA PRO A 109 -14.97 15.49 -18.22
C PRO A 109 -14.06 14.27 -18.03
N ARG A 110 -12.93 14.21 -18.75
CA ARG A 110 -11.96 13.10 -18.63
C ARG A 110 -11.35 13.07 -17.23
N VAL A 111 -11.07 14.25 -16.64
CA VAL A 111 -10.48 14.35 -15.30
C VAL A 111 -11.44 13.83 -14.24
N SER A 112 -12.70 14.26 -14.28
CA SER A 112 -13.72 13.80 -13.33
C SER A 112 -13.90 12.28 -13.43
N SER A 113 -14.01 11.77 -14.67
CA SER A 113 -14.17 10.34 -14.95
C SER A 113 -12.97 9.52 -14.47
N ALA A 114 -11.74 9.98 -14.75
CA ALA A 114 -10.50 9.34 -14.33
C ALA A 114 -10.37 9.29 -12.80
N LEU A 115 -10.64 10.41 -12.11
CA LEU A 115 -10.60 10.46 -10.65
C LEU A 115 -11.65 9.55 -10.01
N LEU A 116 -12.85 9.49 -10.58
CA LEU A 116 -13.90 8.59 -10.12
C LEU A 116 -13.51 7.12 -10.30
N ARG A 117 -12.98 6.75 -11.47
CA ARG A 117 -12.50 5.38 -11.74
C ARG A 117 -11.37 4.99 -10.77
N LYS A 118 -10.39 5.87 -10.58
CA LYS A 118 -9.25 5.65 -9.66
C LYS A 118 -9.72 5.53 -8.20
N LYS A 119 -10.70 6.35 -7.78
CA LYS A 119 -11.32 6.25 -6.45
C LYS A 119 -12.05 4.92 -6.27
N ASN A 120 -12.90 4.53 -7.21
CA ASN A 120 -13.66 3.28 -7.14
C ASN A 120 -12.74 2.07 -7.09
N ALA A 121 -11.71 2.02 -7.96
CA ALA A 121 -10.71 0.94 -7.95
C ALA A 121 -9.95 0.87 -6.62
N ARG A 122 -9.62 2.02 -6.02
CA ARG A 122 -8.99 2.06 -4.69
C ARG A 122 -9.92 1.55 -3.60
N GLU A 123 -11.19 1.96 -3.59
CA GLU A 123 -12.18 1.49 -2.62
C GLU A 123 -12.45 -0.01 -2.76
N GLU A 124 -12.54 -0.53 -3.98
CA GLU A 124 -12.68 -1.95 -4.26
C GLU A 124 -11.46 -2.73 -3.75
N LYS A 125 -10.25 -2.25 -4.03
CA LYS A 125 -9.02 -2.85 -3.51
C LYS A 125 -9.01 -2.88 -1.98
N LEU A 126 -9.44 -1.80 -1.32
CA LEU A 126 -9.54 -1.73 0.14
C LEU A 126 -10.61 -2.68 0.70
N ARG A 127 -11.76 -2.81 0.04
CA ARG A 127 -12.80 -3.79 0.43
C ARG A 127 -12.32 -5.21 0.26
N ALA A 128 -11.63 -5.52 -0.84
CA ALA A 128 -11.07 -6.84 -1.10
C ALA A 128 -9.98 -7.21 -0.08
N THR A 129 -9.10 -6.27 0.29
CA THR A 129 -8.09 -6.52 1.33
C THR A 129 -8.70 -6.67 2.72
N ALA A 130 -9.72 -5.87 3.05
CA ALA A 130 -10.47 -6.00 4.30
C ALA A 130 -11.21 -7.34 4.39
N ALA A 131 -11.89 -7.78 3.33
CA ALA A 131 -12.57 -9.08 3.27
C ALA A 131 -11.58 -10.24 3.40
N LYS A 132 -10.43 -10.19 2.71
CA LYS A 132 -9.36 -11.18 2.87
C LYS A 132 -8.81 -11.22 4.30
N ARG A 133 -8.68 -10.07 4.97
CA ARG A 133 -8.22 -9.99 6.36
C ARG A 133 -9.25 -10.57 7.32
N GLU A 134 -10.54 -10.28 7.10
CA GLU A 134 -11.63 -10.80 7.91
C GLU A 134 -11.75 -12.32 7.79
N GLU A 135 -11.66 -12.85 6.57
CA GLU A 135 -11.66 -14.29 6.32
C GLU A 135 -10.50 -15.00 7.03
N LYS A 136 -9.28 -14.44 6.92
CA LYS A 136 -8.11 -14.95 7.65
C LYS A 136 -8.33 -14.93 9.16
N ARG A 137 -8.95 -13.88 9.70
CA ARG A 137 -9.29 -13.79 11.13
C ARG A 137 -10.31 -14.84 11.54
N ARG A 138 -11.34 -15.09 10.73
CA ARG A 138 -12.34 -16.12 10.98
C ARG A 138 -11.72 -17.52 11.03
N ILE A 139 -10.89 -17.87 10.05
CA ILE A 139 -10.18 -19.15 10.01
C ILE A 139 -9.24 -19.29 11.21
N ALA A 140 -8.45 -18.25 11.51
CA ALA A 140 -7.54 -18.28 12.66
C ALA A 140 -8.28 -18.45 13.99
N TYR A 141 -9.44 -17.81 14.13
CA TYR A 141 -10.30 -17.95 15.31
C TYR A 141 -10.89 -19.36 15.42
N ALA A 142 -11.41 -19.92 14.32
CA ALA A 142 -11.93 -21.29 14.30
C ALA A 142 -10.83 -22.33 14.63
N ASN A 143 -9.63 -22.19 14.06
CA ASN A 143 -8.49 -23.05 14.37
C ASN A 143 -8.07 -22.93 15.84
N MET A 144 -8.09 -21.71 16.39
CA MET A 144 -7.80 -21.50 17.81
C MET A 144 -8.85 -22.18 18.71
N GLN A 145 -10.14 -22.09 18.37
CA GLN A 145 -11.21 -22.76 19.10
C GLN A 145 -11.07 -24.29 19.05
N ALA A 146 -10.86 -24.86 17.86
CA ALA A 146 -10.65 -26.30 17.70
C ALA A 146 -9.43 -26.81 18.48
N ASN A 147 -8.33 -26.04 18.50
CA ASN A 147 -7.16 -26.38 19.31
C ASN A 147 -7.44 -26.36 20.82
N LEU A 148 -8.26 -25.42 21.30
CA LEU A 148 -8.66 -25.36 22.71
C LEU A 148 -9.56 -26.53 23.10
N GLU A 149 -10.49 -26.91 22.22
CA GLU A 149 -11.39 -28.05 22.42
C GLU A 149 -10.62 -29.38 22.45
N ALA A 150 -9.74 -29.62 21.47
CA ALA A 150 -8.87 -30.79 21.44
C ALA A 150 -7.93 -30.88 22.66
N ALA A 151 -7.44 -29.74 23.17
CA ALA A 151 -6.65 -29.70 24.40
C ALA A 151 -7.49 -29.99 25.66
N SER A 152 -8.80 -29.71 25.64
CA SER A 152 -9.71 -30.01 26.75
C SER A 152 -10.21 -31.46 26.75
N GLU A 153 -10.25 -32.11 25.58
CA GLU A 153 -10.59 -33.53 25.40
C GLU A 153 -9.38 -34.46 25.55
N SER A 154 -8.18 -33.91 25.71
CA SER A 154 -7.00 -34.69 26.11
C SER A 154 -7.30 -35.37 27.45
N PRO A 155 -7.10 -36.70 27.57
CA PRO A 155 -7.33 -37.43 28.81
C PRO A 155 -6.62 -36.72 29.96
N SER A 156 -7.32 -36.57 31.08
CA SER A 156 -6.73 -35.98 32.27
C SER A 156 -5.48 -36.77 32.71
N GLU A 157 -4.54 -36.12 33.42
CA GLU A 157 -3.36 -36.82 34.00
C GLU A 157 -3.77 -38.03 34.86
N GLU A 158 -5.00 -38.04 35.37
CA GLU A 158 -5.62 -39.10 36.17
C GLU A 158 -6.12 -40.27 35.30
N GLU A 159 -6.84 -40.00 34.20
CA GLU A 159 -7.31 -41.03 33.25
C GLU A 159 -6.14 -41.67 32.46
N SER A 160 -5.10 -40.88 32.20
CA SER A 160 -3.87 -41.38 31.57
C SER A 160 -3.03 -42.24 32.54
N MET A 161 -3.14 -42.05 33.86
CA MET A 161 -2.53 -42.90 34.87
C MET A 161 -3.26 -44.25 35.01
N ASP A 162 -4.60 -44.27 34.93
CA ASP A 162 -5.40 -45.50 34.92
C ASP A 162 -5.15 -46.34 33.66
N HIS A 163 -5.06 -45.70 32.48
CA HIS A 163 -4.71 -46.40 31.24
C HIS A 163 -3.30 -47.02 31.30
N TYR A 164 -2.34 -46.32 31.91
CA TYR A 164 -0.99 -46.84 32.12
C TYR A 164 -0.95 -48.01 33.12
N ALA A 165 -1.79 -47.97 34.17
CA ALA A 165 -1.94 -49.07 35.12
C ALA A 165 -2.52 -50.34 34.47
N ASP A 166 -3.51 -50.19 33.59
CA ASP A 166 -4.08 -51.31 32.81
C ASP A 166 -3.05 -51.95 31.88
N LEU A 167 -2.25 -51.13 31.17
CA LEU A 167 -1.16 -51.62 30.31
C LEU A 167 -0.11 -52.41 31.09
N LEU A 168 0.27 -51.94 32.29
CA LEU A 168 1.20 -52.66 33.17
C LEU A 168 0.63 -53.97 33.71
N TRP A 169 -0.66 -53.99 34.05
CA TRP A 169 -1.35 -55.20 34.49
C TRP A 169 -1.41 -56.25 33.37
N GLU A 170 -1.74 -55.81 32.16
CA GLU A 170 -1.78 -56.68 30.98
C GLU A 170 -0.39 -57.22 30.62
N GLN A 171 0.66 -56.39 30.71
CA GLN A 171 2.05 -56.81 30.48
C GLN A 171 2.55 -57.81 31.54
N ARG A 172 2.14 -57.64 32.80
CA ARG A 172 2.43 -58.57 33.90
C ARG A 172 1.68 -59.90 33.74
N SER A 173 0.44 -59.86 33.25
CA SER A 173 -0.38 -61.04 32.95
C SER A 173 0.23 -61.88 31.81
N LYS A 174 0.71 -61.22 30.77
CA LYS A 174 1.43 -61.84 29.65
C LYS A 174 2.76 -62.44 30.12
N SER A 175 3.47 -61.77 31.03
CA SER A 175 4.72 -62.27 31.62
C SER A 175 4.55 -63.50 32.53
N GLN A 176 3.38 -63.68 33.16
CA GLN A 176 3.06 -64.90 33.92
C GLN A 176 2.69 -66.08 33.02
N ASN A 177 2.15 -65.84 31.81
CA ASN A 177 1.88 -66.87 30.80
C ASN A 177 3.11 -67.24 29.93
N ILE A 178 4.21 -66.47 29.98
CA ILE A 178 5.46 -66.70 29.20
C ILE A 178 6.55 -67.40 30.03
N ARG A 179 6.16 -68.27 31.00
CA ARG A 179 7.11 -69.20 31.65
C ARG A 179 6.97 -70.66 31.20
N GLU A 180 6.00 -70.97 30.32
CA GLU A 180 5.78 -72.34 29.81
C GLU A 180 5.95 -72.50 28.29
N SER A 181 6.24 -71.45 27.51
CA SER A 181 6.54 -71.61 26.08
C SER A 181 7.88 -70.97 25.70
N ASN A 182 8.77 -71.86 25.29
CA ASN A 182 10.19 -71.68 25.03
C ASN A 182 10.56 -70.57 24.03
N ALA A 183 11.72 -69.98 24.31
CA ALA A 183 12.88 -69.86 23.44
C ALA A 183 12.71 -69.29 22.01
N THR A 184 13.58 -68.31 21.75
CA THR A 184 14.34 -68.01 20.51
C THR A 184 14.10 -66.65 19.84
N VAL A 185 15.24 -65.97 19.65
CA VAL A 185 15.61 -64.98 18.61
C VAL A 185 15.53 -63.46 18.93
N ASN A 186 16.74 -62.90 19.11
CA ASN A 186 17.27 -61.53 18.95
C ASN A 186 16.79 -60.82 17.64
N LYS A 187 16.78 -59.50 17.37
CA LYS A 187 17.24 -58.21 17.95
C LYS A 187 16.63 -57.06 17.06
N PRO A 188 16.82 -55.77 17.37
CA PRO A 188 15.93 -54.64 17.02
C PRO A 188 16.28 -53.93 15.70
N MET A 189 15.39 -53.05 15.23
CA MET A 189 15.81 -51.97 14.32
C MET A 189 15.09 -50.64 14.57
N GLU A 190 15.86 -49.60 14.33
CA GLU A 190 15.77 -48.23 14.83
C GLU A 190 14.81 -47.30 14.09
N VAL A 191 14.51 -46.23 14.82
CA VAL A 191 13.79 -45.01 14.49
C VAL A 191 14.56 -44.20 13.45
N ILE A 192 13.88 -43.63 12.45
CA ILE A 192 14.49 -42.59 11.59
C ILE A 192 13.54 -41.39 11.47
N ASP A 193 13.99 -40.33 12.13
CA ASP A 193 13.61 -38.94 12.07
C ASP A 193 14.08 -38.33 10.73
N ALA A 194 13.16 -37.82 9.91
CA ALA A 194 13.49 -37.19 8.62
C ALA A 194 12.38 -36.25 8.10
N LEU A 195 11.99 -35.24 8.89
CA LEU A 195 11.13 -34.14 8.41
C LEU A 195 11.62 -32.78 8.93
N SER A 196 12.88 -32.44 8.64
CA SER A 196 13.50 -31.16 9.04
C SER A 196 13.93 -30.23 7.88
N ASP A 197 13.31 -30.27 6.71
CA ASP A 197 13.74 -29.39 5.59
C ASP A 197 12.61 -28.84 4.72
N LEU A 198 11.74 -28.01 5.32
CA LEU A 198 10.88 -27.09 4.56
C LEU A 198 11.16 -25.65 4.99
N LYS A 199 12.04 -25.02 4.21
CA LYS A 199 12.41 -23.60 4.27
C LYS A 199 11.28 -22.79 3.61
N ILE A 200 10.41 -22.18 4.42
CA ILE A 200 9.34 -21.30 3.94
C ILE A 200 9.92 -19.89 3.80
N GLU A 201 9.96 -19.38 2.56
CA GLU A 201 10.35 -18.01 2.27
C GLU A 201 9.30 -17.02 2.80
N ALA A 202 9.77 -16.06 3.59
CA ALA A 202 8.96 -15.02 4.20
C ALA A 202 8.47 -14.04 3.13
N VAL A 203 7.16 -14.00 2.94
CA VAL A 203 6.46 -12.93 2.21
C VAL A 203 6.42 -11.70 3.11
N ASP A 204 7.09 -10.63 2.66
CA ASP A 204 6.99 -9.28 3.20
C ASP A 204 5.53 -8.79 3.12
N THR A 205 4.88 -8.76 4.27
CA THR A 205 3.74 -7.88 4.50
C THR A 205 3.93 -7.23 5.86
N GLU A 206 4.27 -5.94 5.87
CA GLU A 206 4.29 -5.08 7.06
C GLU A 206 2.87 -4.89 7.63
N ALA A 207 2.32 -5.94 8.21
CA ALA A 207 1.27 -5.88 9.20
C ALA A 207 1.83 -6.58 10.44
N GLY A 208 2.27 -5.80 11.42
CA GLY A 208 2.83 -6.34 12.66
C GLY A 208 1.87 -7.33 13.36
N PRO A 209 2.39 -8.20 14.22
CA PRO A 209 1.67 -9.37 14.73
C PRO A 209 0.39 -8.97 15.48
N GLU A 210 -0.72 -9.66 15.19
CA GLU A 210 -2.06 -9.35 15.72
C GLU A 210 -2.52 -10.38 16.75
N CYS A 211 -3.12 -9.90 17.84
CA CYS A 211 -3.84 -10.74 18.78
C CYS A 211 -5.27 -10.96 18.27
N VAL A 212 -5.52 -12.15 17.72
CA VAL A 212 -6.83 -12.52 17.15
C VAL A 212 -7.99 -12.40 18.16
N PRO A 213 -7.90 -12.87 19.42
CA PRO A 213 -8.98 -12.71 20.40
C PRO A 213 -9.31 -11.26 20.77
N CYS A 214 -8.34 -10.36 20.65
CA CYS A 214 -8.49 -8.96 21.07
C CYS A 214 -8.59 -7.98 19.89
N GLY A 215 -8.38 -8.43 18.65
CA GLY A 215 -8.30 -7.60 17.44
C GLY A 215 -7.20 -6.53 17.47
N LYS A 216 -6.18 -6.68 18.33
CA LYS A 216 -5.12 -5.67 18.54
C LYS A 216 -3.88 -6.02 17.72
N THR A 217 -3.40 -5.08 16.90
CA THR A 217 -2.14 -5.19 16.15
C THR A 217 -0.98 -4.63 16.97
N PHE A 218 0.15 -5.34 17.01
CA PHE A 218 1.37 -4.96 17.73
C PHE A 218 2.50 -4.68 16.75
N LYS A 219 3.48 -3.87 17.15
CA LYS A 219 4.60 -3.53 16.27
C LYS A 219 5.63 -4.67 16.20
N THR A 220 5.76 -5.45 17.27
CA THR A 220 6.70 -6.57 17.36
C THR A 220 6.06 -7.80 18.00
N GLU A 221 6.61 -8.98 17.71
CA GLU A 221 6.12 -10.25 18.26
C GLU A 221 6.30 -10.33 19.79
N LYS A 222 7.34 -9.67 20.31
CA LYS A 222 7.58 -9.53 21.76
C LYS A 222 6.44 -8.77 22.45
N GLU A 223 5.91 -7.71 21.83
CA GLU A 223 4.77 -6.96 22.36
C GLU A 223 3.48 -7.80 22.36
N LEU A 224 3.25 -8.59 21.30
CA LEU A 224 2.13 -9.52 21.25
C LEU A 224 2.25 -10.60 22.34
N ALA A 225 3.44 -11.19 22.51
CA ALA A 225 3.70 -12.20 23.54
C ALA A 225 3.55 -11.64 24.96
N ALA A 226 3.85 -10.37 25.19
CA ALA A 226 3.57 -9.70 26.45
C ALA A 226 2.06 -9.49 26.64
N HIS A 227 1.35 -9.11 25.59
CA HIS A 227 -0.11 -8.94 25.61
C HIS A 227 -0.87 -10.23 25.93
N THR A 228 -0.49 -11.36 25.32
CA THR A 228 -1.14 -12.66 25.56
C THR A 228 -0.95 -13.17 26.99
N LYS A 229 0.11 -12.70 27.68
CA LYS A 229 0.38 -12.98 29.10
C LYS A 229 -0.35 -12.04 30.07
N THR A 230 -1.16 -11.07 29.61
CA THR A 230 -1.91 -10.18 30.51
C THR A 230 -3.14 -10.88 31.10
N SER A 231 -3.51 -10.53 32.33
CA SER A 231 -4.73 -11.04 32.99
C SER A 231 -5.99 -10.74 32.17
N LYS A 232 -6.06 -9.54 31.57
CA LYS A 232 -7.17 -9.12 30.70
C LYS A 232 -7.31 -10.02 29.47
N HIS A 233 -6.20 -10.34 28.79
CA HIS A 233 -6.23 -11.26 27.65
C HIS A 233 -6.65 -12.67 28.08
N ARG A 234 -6.05 -13.21 29.15
CA ARG A 234 -6.41 -14.54 29.67
C ARG A 234 -7.88 -14.63 30.10
N GLN A 235 -8.42 -13.58 30.71
CA GLN A 235 -9.83 -13.52 31.11
C GLN A 235 -10.77 -13.47 29.89
N MET A 236 -10.42 -12.68 28.86
CA MET A 236 -11.16 -12.63 27.60
C MET A 236 -11.18 -13.99 26.90
N VAL A 237 -10.02 -14.65 26.79
CA VAL A 237 -9.90 -15.98 26.18
C VAL A 237 -10.72 -17.02 26.96
N LYS A 238 -10.69 -16.99 28.29
CA LYS A 238 -11.52 -17.87 29.14
C LYS A 238 -13.03 -17.62 28.95
N SER A 239 -13.45 -16.37 28.79
CA SER A 239 -14.88 -16.05 28.56
C SER A 239 -15.39 -16.46 27.17
N MET A 240 -14.50 -16.63 26.18
CA MET A 240 -14.87 -17.11 24.84
C MET A 240 -15.04 -18.62 24.77
N GLY A 241 -14.41 -19.39 25.67
CA GLY A 241 -14.51 -20.87 25.73
C GLY A 241 -15.50 -21.39 26.78
N GLY A 242 -16.40 -20.53 27.28
CA GLY A 242 -17.23 -20.82 28.44
C GLY A 242 -18.69 -20.43 28.25
N SER A 243 -19.41 -21.17 27.40
CA SER A 243 -20.84 -21.40 27.57
C SER A 243 -21.12 -22.84 27.15
N ARG A 244 -21.06 -23.73 28.16
CA ARG A 244 -21.73 -25.03 28.12
C ARG A 244 -23.24 -24.82 28.01
#